data_AF-A0A0R0ADQ1-F1
#
_entry.id   AF-A0A0R0ADQ1-F1
#
_cell.length_a   1.000
_cell.length_b   1.000
_cell.length_c   1.000
_cell.angle_alpha   90.00
_cell.angle_beta   90.00
_cell.angle_gamma   90.00
#
_symmetry.space_group_name_H-M   'P 1'
#
loop_
_entity.id
_entity.type
_entity.pdbx_description
1 polymer ?
#
loop_
_entity_poly.entity_id
_entity_poly.type
_entity_poly.pdbx_seq_one_letter_code
_entity_poly.pdbx_strand_id
1 'polypeptide(L)'
;MSMRQIAMSAVKAGITRLRDKGGASSDSLYDLLNGYVTAARTIKCRPGTRIDAELPEGTKGLVWFKGKFVVFSHHVRSSDDPRVEVEVIRHPSAADTPIKDIHFALPFLGYLYVVAEFEDGLVRHYWLEKGEEWLPGHVYLPGTLVRPSNGNGLAYRVESDRAGYVPWAPNVARALGDVVVPIVDNGYRYVATEVIGDSPRSGTSEPVWPTNPGEVVIEEVDAQAQYTVPEAGAGSATVPPSVTDRYGHGNAANSTASNTEIR
;
A
#
# COMPACT_ATOMS: atom_id res chain seq x y z
N MET A 1 12.95 -58.47 -62.17
CA MET A 1 13.42 -58.55 -60.76
C MET A 1 12.23 -58.30 -59.87
N SER A 2 11.77 -59.32 -59.14
CA SER A 2 10.62 -59.18 -58.23
C SER A 2 11.06 -58.44 -56.96
N MET A 3 10.45 -57.29 -56.68
CA MET A 3 10.63 -56.56 -55.42
C MET A 3 9.99 -57.36 -54.30
N ARG A 4 10.81 -57.87 -53.38
CA ARG A 4 10.36 -58.63 -52.22
C ARG A 4 9.87 -57.63 -51.16
N GLN A 5 8.56 -57.54 -50.97
CA GLN A 5 7.95 -56.75 -49.90
C GLN A 5 8.23 -57.41 -48.54
N ILE A 6 8.76 -56.65 -47.58
CA ILE A 6 9.05 -57.11 -46.21
C ILE A 6 8.16 -56.32 -45.24
N ALA A 7 7.36 -57.01 -44.44
CA ALA A 7 6.52 -56.38 -43.42
C ALA A 7 7.36 -56.12 -42.15
N MET A 8 7.47 -54.84 -41.75
CA MET A 8 8.29 -54.36 -40.61
C MET A 8 7.65 -54.64 -39.23
N SER A 9 6.86 -55.71 -39.07
CA SER A 9 6.10 -55.97 -37.85
C SER A 9 6.79 -56.89 -36.84
N ALA A 10 7.99 -57.39 -37.13
CA ALA A 10 8.68 -58.39 -36.32
C ALA A 10 10.07 -57.93 -35.87
N VAL A 11 10.11 -56.90 -35.01
CA VAL A 11 11.35 -56.47 -34.34
C VAL A 11 11.71 -57.52 -33.27
N LYS A 12 12.80 -58.28 -33.48
CA LYS A 12 13.33 -59.22 -32.48
C LYS A 12 14.29 -58.49 -31.54
N ALA A 13 14.00 -58.52 -30.24
CA ALA A 13 14.80 -57.87 -29.21
C ALA A 13 16.06 -58.67 -28.83
N GLY A 14 17.19 -57.97 -28.65
CA GLY A 14 18.37 -58.46 -27.93
C GLY A 14 19.68 -57.81 -28.39
N ILE A 15 20.33 -57.03 -27.51
CA ILE A 15 21.71 -56.54 -27.71
C ILE A 15 22.62 -57.76 -27.85
N THR A 16 23.05 -58.04 -29.07
CA THR A 16 24.11 -58.99 -29.35
C THR A 16 25.27 -58.19 -29.93
N ARG A 17 26.39 -58.07 -29.19
CA ARG A 17 27.61 -57.39 -29.64
C ARG A 17 28.44 -58.21 -30.63
N LEU A 18 27.94 -59.37 -31.03
CA LEU A 18 28.58 -60.22 -32.04
C LEU A 18 28.30 -59.60 -33.40
N ARG A 19 29.35 -59.42 -34.21
CA ARG A 19 29.21 -58.99 -35.60
C ARG A 19 28.41 -60.04 -36.35
N ASP A 20 27.19 -59.71 -36.75
CA ASP A 20 26.43 -60.55 -37.67
C ASP A 20 27.20 -60.70 -38.98
N LYS A 21 27.42 -61.96 -39.37
CA LYS A 21 28.20 -62.31 -40.57
C LYS A 21 27.36 -62.01 -41.81
N GLY A 22 27.31 -60.73 -42.22
CA GLY A 22 26.50 -60.28 -43.36
C GLY A 22 26.13 -58.80 -43.39
N GLY A 23 26.47 -58.02 -42.36
CA GLY A 23 26.05 -56.62 -42.21
C GLY A 23 24.91 -56.49 -41.20
N ALA A 24 24.82 -55.34 -40.52
CA ALA A 24 23.81 -55.12 -39.49
C ALA A 24 22.39 -55.19 -40.09
N SER A 25 21.52 -56.01 -39.50
CA SER A 25 20.11 -56.04 -39.89
C SER A 25 19.46 -54.68 -39.60
N SER A 26 18.68 -54.16 -40.54
CA SER A 26 17.90 -52.92 -40.33
C SER A 26 16.87 -53.05 -39.20
N ASP A 27 16.55 -54.28 -38.77
CA ASP A 27 15.66 -54.58 -37.64
C ASP A 27 16.40 -54.62 -36.27
N SER A 28 17.71 -54.39 -36.24
CA SER A 28 18.53 -54.45 -35.02
C SER A 28 18.98 -53.06 -34.56
N LEU A 29 18.57 -52.66 -33.35
CA LEU A 29 19.01 -51.41 -32.72
C LEU A 29 20.33 -51.65 -31.95
N TYR A 30 21.34 -50.84 -32.24
CA TYR A 30 22.67 -50.93 -31.63
C TYR A 30 22.70 -50.44 -30.17
N ASP A 31 21.95 -49.38 -29.87
CA ASP A 31 21.83 -48.80 -28.53
C ASP A 31 20.45 -48.16 -28.34
N LEU A 32 19.85 -48.30 -27.14
CA LEU A 32 18.54 -47.74 -26.79
C LEU A 32 18.72 -46.63 -25.75
N LEU A 33 19.23 -45.49 -26.20
CA LEU A 33 19.66 -44.38 -25.33
C LEU A 33 18.50 -43.73 -24.53
N ASN A 34 17.33 -43.56 -25.16
CA ASN A 34 16.18 -42.84 -24.60
C ASN A 34 14.97 -43.75 -24.32
N GLY A 35 15.22 -45.04 -24.09
CA GLY A 35 14.17 -46.03 -23.86
C GLY A 35 14.58 -47.12 -22.87
N TYR A 36 13.67 -48.05 -22.66
CA TYR A 36 13.90 -49.32 -21.98
C TYR A 36 13.04 -50.41 -22.63
N VAL A 37 13.47 -51.67 -22.49
CA VAL A 37 12.70 -52.83 -22.94
C VAL A 37 11.82 -53.29 -21.77
N THR A 38 10.52 -53.40 -22.01
CA THR A 38 9.56 -53.88 -20.98
C THR A 38 9.68 -55.39 -20.77
N ALA A 39 9.08 -55.91 -19.70
CA ALA A 39 8.99 -57.36 -19.46
C ALA A 39 8.31 -58.13 -20.61
N ALA A 40 7.44 -57.47 -21.37
CA ALA A 40 6.79 -58.03 -22.57
C ALA A 40 7.66 -57.95 -23.84
N ARG A 41 8.94 -57.58 -23.72
CA ARG A 41 9.90 -57.38 -24.83
C ARG A 41 9.47 -56.29 -25.82
N THR A 42 8.66 -55.33 -25.38
CA THR A 42 8.33 -54.13 -26.17
C THR A 42 9.25 -52.98 -25.80
N ILE A 43 9.53 -52.09 -26.76
CA ILE A 43 10.34 -50.90 -26.52
C ILE A 43 9.44 -49.77 -25.98
N LYS A 44 9.85 -49.14 -24.88
CA LYS A 44 9.19 -47.97 -24.30
C LYS A 44 10.19 -46.81 -24.19
N CYS A 45 9.76 -45.60 -24.54
CA CYS A 45 10.53 -44.38 -24.30
C CYS A 45 10.63 -44.13 -22.79
N ARG A 46 11.77 -43.60 -22.32
CA ARG A 46 11.90 -43.11 -20.94
C ARG A 46 11.04 -41.85 -20.79
N PRO A 47 10.31 -41.68 -19.67
CA PRO A 47 9.65 -40.42 -19.38
C PRO A 47 10.71 -39.31 -19.32
N GLY A 48 10.62 -38.33 -20.22
CA GLY A 48 11.59 -37.23 -20.31
C GLY A 48 11.40 -36.14 -19.26
N THR A 49 10.31 -36.21 -18.51
CA THR A 49 9.94 -35.24 -17.47
C THR A 49 9.34 -35.98 -16.27
N ARG A 50 9.59 -35.44 -15.08
CA ARG A 50 8.90 -35.83 -13.84
C ARG A 50 8.11 -34.62 -13.35
N ILE A 51 6.97 -34.86 -12.72
CA ILE A 51 6.25 -33.82 -11.98
C ILE A 51 7.12 -33.46 -10.78
N ASP A 52 7.52 -32.18 -10.70
CA ASP A 52 8.37 -31.69 -9.59
C ASP A 52 7.55 -31.07 -8.45
N ALA A 53 6.36 -30.56 -8.76
CA ALA A 53 5.40 -30.03 -7.82
C ALA A 53 3.98 -30.15 -8.39
N GLU A 54 3.00 -30.39 -7.52
CA GLU A 54 1.59 -30.24 -7.85
C GLU A 54 1.15 -28.83 -7.46
N LEU A 55 0.52 -28.12 -8.40
CA LEU A 55 0.02 -26.78 -8.16
C LEU A 55 -1.31 -26.85 -7.39
N PRO A 56 -1.62 -25.88 -6.52
CA PRO A 56 -2.87 -25.88 -5.78
C PRO A 56 -4.10 -25.96 -6.70
N GLU A 57 -5.11 -26.70 -6.30
CA GLU A 57 -6.33 -26.86 -7.10
C GLU A 57 -7.03 -25.52 -7.35
N GLY A 58 -7.62 -25.39 -8.55
CA GLY A 58 -8.34 -24.17 -8.94
C GLY A 58 -7.41 -22.98 -9.20
N THR A 59 -6.12 -23.23 -9.42
CA THR A 59 -5.17 -22.22 -9.91
C THR A 59 -5.04 -22.28 -11.44
N LYS A 60 -4.67 -21.14 -12.03
CA LYS A 60 -4.44 -20.96 -13.47
C LYS A 60 -3.13 -20.20 -13.67
N GLY A 61 -2.49 -20.45 -14.81
CA GLY A 61 -1.21 -19.84 -15.15
C GLY A 61 -0.05 -20.27 -14.26
N LEU A 62 1.17 -19.95 -14.70
CA LEU A 62 2.40 -20.18 -13.96
C LEU A 62 3.46 -19.18 -14.43
N VAL A 63 4.01 -18.38 -13.52
CA VAL A 63 5.10 -17.43 -13.81
C VAL A 63 6.15 -17.46 -12.73
N TRP A 64 7.42 -17.32 -13.09
CA TRP A 64 8.49 -17.16 -12.09
C TRP A 64 8.68 -15.68 -11.74
N PHE A 65 8.53 -15.32 -10.48
CA PHE A 65 8.67 -13.93 -10.03
C PHE A 65 9.22 -13.84 -8.60
N LYS A 66 10.20 -12.94 -8.38
CA LYS A 66 10.85 -12.70 -7.08
C LYS A 66 11.28 -13.98 -6.35
N GLY A 67 11.76 -14.99 -7.08
CA GLY A 67 12.28 -16.24 -6.53
C GLY A 67 11.24 -17.30 -6.20
N LYS A 68 9.97 -17.10 -6.60
CA LYS A 68 8.88 -18.07 -6.43
C LYS A 68 8.13 -18.31 -7.73
N PHE A 69 7.51 -19.47 -7.83
CA PHE A 69 6.49 -19.76 -8.84
C PHE A 69 5.17 -19.13 -8.40
N VAL A 70 4.65 -18.19 -9.18
CA VAL A 70 3.38 -17.53 -8.92
C VAL A 70 2.30 -18.16 -9.79
N VAL A 71 1.19 -18.52 -9.16
CA VAL A 71 -0.03 -19.03 -9.79
C VAL A 71 -1.23 -18.18 -9.40
N PHE A 72 -2.30 -18.18 -10.19
CA PHE A 72 -3.42 -17.26 -10.01
C PHE A 72 -4.70 -18.00 -9.63
N SER A 73 -5.48 -17.47 -8.69
CA SER A 73 -6.79 -18.00 -8.33
C SER A 73 -7.80 -16.88 -8.10
N HIS A 74 -9.09 -17.19 -8.16
CA HIS A 74 -10.17 -16.24 -7.81
C HIS A 74 -10.54 -16.27 -6.33
N HIS A 75 -10.13 -17.33 -5.61
CA HIS A 75 -10.31 -17.46 -4.18
C HIS A 75 -8.97 -17.41 -3.44
N VAL A 76 -9.01 -16.97 -2.19
CA VAL A 76 -7.87 -17.04 -1.27
C VAL A 76 -7.51 -18.51 -1.06
N ARG A 77 -6.28 -18.86 -1.41
CA ARG A 77 -5.73 -20.21 -1.28
C ARG A 77 -4.27 -20.13 -0.85
N SER A 78 -3.86 -21.09 -0.03
CA SER A 78 -2.47 -21.33 0.30
C SER A 78 -1.90 -22.42 -0.59
N SER A 79 -0.57 -22.42 -0.77
CA SER A 79 0.16 -23.52 -1.37
C SER A 79 0.89 -24.30 -0.27
N ASP A 80 0.88 -25.63 -0.37
CA ASP A 80 1.66 -26.50 0.50
C ASP A 80 3.16 -26.50 0.12
N ASP A 81 3.49 -26.19 -1.14
CA ASP A 81 4.86 -26.01 -1.58
C ASP A 81 5.34 -24.57 -1.32
N PRO A 82 6.40 -24.34 -0.52
CA PRO A 82 6.89 -23.00 -0.20
C PRO A 82 7.48 -22.26 -1.41
N ARG A 83 7.79 -22.98 -2.50
CA ARG A 83 8.27 -22.42 -3.77
C ARG A 83 7.14 -21.81 -4.58
N VAL A 84 5.89 -22.14 -4.29
CA VAL A 84 4.70 -21.67 -5.00
C VAL A 84 3.97 -20.62 -4.17
N GLU A 85 3.65 -19.49 -4.80
CA GLU A 85 2.86 -18.39 -4.24
C GLU A 85 1.57 -18.26 -5.05
N VAL A 86 0.43 -18.11 -4.36
CA VAL A 86 -0.87 -17.95 -5.01
C VAL A 86 -1.27 -16.48 -4.92
N GLU A 87 -1.51 -15.84 -6.06
CA GLU A 87 -2.06 -14.49 -6.13
C GLU A 87 -3.56 -14.55 -6.44
N VAL A 88 -4.34 -13.72 -5.75
CA VAL A 88 -5.79 -13.71 -5.92
C VAL A 88 -6.20 -12.60 -6.88
N ILE A 89 -6.89 -12.99 -7.96
CA ILE A 89 -7.42 -12.08 -8.98
C ILE A 89 -8.95 -12.20 -9.00
N ARG A 90 -9.64 -11.10 -8.70
CA ARG A 90 -11.12 -11.07 -8.66
C ARG A 90 -11.70 -10.36 -9.87
N HIS A 91 -12.84 -10.87 -10.31
CA HIS A 91 -13.67 -10.21 -11.31
C HIS A 91 -14.20 -8.86 -10.76
N PRO A 92 -14.19 -7.77 -11.56
CA PRO A 92 -14.46 -6.42 -11.06
C PRO A 92 -15.89 -6.18 -10.56
N SER A 93 -16.88 -6.91 -11.06
CA SER A 93 -18.30 -6.72 -10.69
C SER A 93 -18.97 -7.95 -10.10
N ALA A 94 -18.31 -9.12 -10.12
CA ALA A 94 -18.89 -10.39 -9.72
C ALA A 94 -17.80 -11.29 -9.15
N ALA A 95 -17.36 -10.96 -7.92
CA ALA A 95 -16.14 -11.47 -7.31
C ALA A 95 -15.97 -13.00 -7.30
N ASP A 96 -17.06 -13.75 -7.30
CA ASP A 96 -17.06 -15.23 -7.28
C ASP A 96 -16.96 -15.87 -8.67
N THR A 97 -16.87 -15.08 -9.74
CA THR A 97 -16.72 -15.61 -11.11
C THR A 97 -15.34 -16.25 -11.26
N PRO A 98 -15.24 -17.53 -11.64
CA PRO A 98 -13.95 -18.21 -11.77
C PRO A 98 -13.10 -17.64 -12.90
N ILE A 99 -11.78 -17.78 -12.75
CA ILE A 99 -10.82 -17.53 -13.83
C ILE A 99 -10.86 -18.72 -14.78
N LYS A 100 -11.14 -18.42 -16.05
CA LYS A 100 -11.10 -19.40 -17.14
C LYS A 100 -9.66 -19.67 -17.58
N ASP A 101 -8.91 -18.61 -17.90
CA ASP A 101 -7.52 -18.69 -18.32
C ASP A 101 -6.70 -17.41 -18.04
N ILE A 102 -5.37 -17.53 -18.07
CA ILE A 102 -4.41 -16.42 -17.96
C ILE A 102 -3.66 -16.30 -19.29
N HIS A 103 -4.02 -15.29 -20.07
CA HIS A 103 -3.44 -15.05 -21.41
C HIS A 103 -2.01 -14.53 -21.36
N PHE A 104 -1.69 -13.76 -20.32
CA PHE A 104 -0.37 -13.15 -20.17
C PHE A 104 -0.06 -12.93 -18.68
N ALA A 105 1.17 -13.22 -18.28
CA ALA A 105 1.68 -12.89 -16.95
C ALA A 105 3.20 -12.69 -17.02
N LEU A 106 3.68 -11.45 -16.91
CA LEU A 106 5.12 -11.15 -16.83
C LEU A 106 5.40 -9.93 -15.95
N PRO A 107 6.64 -9.79 -15.44
CA PRO A 107 7.05 -8.61 -14.69
C PRO A 107 6.98 -7.34 -15.53
N PHE A 108 6.36 -6.29 -15.00
CA PHE A 108 6.25 -4.96 -15.58
C PHE A 108 6.32 -3.90 -14.47
N LEU A 109 7.29 -2.99 -14.57
CA LEU A 109 7.55 -1.91 -13.61
C LEU A 109 7.66 -2.40 -12.15
N GLY A 110 8.33 -3.53 -11.93
CA GLY A 110 8.62 -4.06 -10.58
C GLY A 110 7.53 -4.96 -9.99
N TYR A 111 6.40 -5.14 -10.69
CA TYR A 111 5.25 -5.95 -10.29
C TYR A 111 4.81 -6.89 -11.42
N LEU A 112 3.85 -7.78 -11.17
CA LEU A 112 3.31 -8.63 -12.23
C LEU A 112 2.21 -7.89 -12.99
N TYR A 113 2.31 -7.89 -14.31
CA TYR A 113 1.20 -7.51 -15.19
C TYR A 113 0.56 -8.77 -15.75
N VAL A 114 -0.74 -8.90 -15.49
CA VAL A 114 -1.51 -10.12 -15.74
C VAL A 114 -2.75 -9.80 -16.56
N VAL A 115 -3.02 -10.62 -17.57
CA VAL A 115 -4.25 -10.55 -18.36
C VAL A 115 -5.04 -11.82 -18.10
N ALA A 116 -6.16 -11.68 -17.39
CA ALA A 116 -7.02 -12.79 -16.98
C ALA A 116 -8.34 -12.76 -17.74
N GLU A 117 -8.79 -13.93 -18.20
CA GLU A 117 -10.12 -14.17 -18.72
C GLU A 117 -10.96 -14.90 -17.67
N PHE A 118 -12.17 -14.42 -17.42
CA PHE A 118 -13.14 -15.04 -16.52
C PHE A 118 -14.13 -15.92 -17.30
N GLU A 119 -14.86 -16.79 -16.59
CA GLU A 119 -15.83 -17.72 -17.20
C GLU A 119 -16.97 -17.03 -17.97
N ASP A 120 -17.27 -15.77 -17.65
CA ASP A 120 -18.23 -14.95 -18.40
C ASP A 120 -17.67 -14.38 -19.72
N GLY A 121 -16.41 -14.67 -20.03
CA GLY A 121 -15.69 -14.19 -21.21
C GLY A 121 -15.08 -12.80 -21.04
N LEU A 122 -15.20 -12.17 -19.87
CA LEU A 122 -14.58 -10.88 -19.63
C LEU A 122 -13.07 -11.03 -19.51
N VAL A 123 -12.34 -10.26 -20.31
CA VAL A 123 -10.88 -10.15 -20.21
C VAL A 123 -10.51 -8.86 -19.50
N ARG A 124 -9.67 -8.95 -18.47
CA ARG A 124 -9.20 -7.81 -17.69
C ARG A 124 -7.70 -7.85 -17.48
N HIS A 125 -7.16 -6.64 -17.36
CA HIS A 125 -5.75 -6.38 -17.15
C HIS A 125 -5.55 -5.99 -15.70
N TYR A 126 -4.60 -6.64 -15.04
CA TYR A 126 -4.26 -6.46 -13.64
C TYR A 126 -2.80 -6.10 -13.52
N TRP A 127 -2.52 -5.09 -12.71
CA TRP A 127 -1.17 -4.76 -12.28
C TRP A 127 -1.07 -5.06 -10.80
N LEU A 128 -0.39 -6.16 -10.47
CA LEU A 128 -0.37 -6.74 -9.12
C LEU A 128 0.71 -6.07 -8.28
N GLU A 129 0.41 -4.86 -7.82
CA GLU A 129 1.22 -4.15 -6.83
C GLU A 129 1.40 -5.03 -5.59
N LYS A 130 2.65 -5.38 -5.29
CA LYS A 130 3.01 -6.00 -4.01
C LYS A 130 3.28 -4.90 -3.01
N GLY A 131 2.39 -4.80 -2.03
CA GLY A 131 2.60 -3.97 -0.85
C GLY A 131 3.75 -4.46 0.02
N GLU A 132 4.09 -3.66 1.02
CA GLU A 132 5.09 -4.03 2.03
C GLU A 132 4.54 -5.12 2.95
N GLU A 133 5.43 -5.91 3.55
CA GLU A 133 4.99 -6.90 4.54
C GLU A 133 4.47 -6.19 5.79
N TRP A 134 3.32 -6.64 6.27
CA TRP A 134 2.72 -6.14 7.50
C TRP A 134 3.59 -6.53 8.69
N LEU A 135 3.95 -5.54 9.51
CA LEU A 135 4.74 -5.68 10.73
C LEU A 135 3.91 -5.21 11.94
N PRO A 136 3.88 -5.99 13.02
CA PRO A 136 3.19 -5.58 14.24
C PRO A 136 3.83 -4.32 14.82
N GLY A 137 3.01 -3.34 15.20
CA GLY A 137 3.47 -2.07 15.79
C GLY A 137 4.07 -1.07 14.80
N HIS A 138 4.13 -1.39 13.51
CA HIS A 138 4.53 -0.44 12.48
C HIS A 138 3.37 0.51 12.15
N VAL A 139 3.63 1.81 12.22
CA VAL A 139 2.69 2.83 11.77
C VAL A 139 2.69 2.86 10.24
N TYR A 140 1.51 2.62 9.64
CA TYR A 140 1.30 2.75 8.21
C TYR A 140 0.42 3.96 7.93
N LEU A 141 0.78 4.75 6.93
CA LEU A 141 -0.03 5.88 6.49
C LEU A 141 -1.25 5.40 5.67
N PRO A 142 -2.37 6.14 5.71
CA PRO A 142 -3.50 5.89 4.82
C PRO A 142 -3.07 5.82 3.35
N GLY A 143 -3.60 4.83 2.63
CA GLY A 143 -3.27 4.57 1.23
C GLY A 143 -2.08 3.63 1.03
N THR A 144 -1.26 3.36 2.06
CA THR A 144 -0.17 2.37 1.98
C THR A 144 -0.71 0.98 1.68
N LEU A 145 -0.06 0.27 0.77
CA LEU A 145 -0.40 -1.11 0.44
C LEU A 145 0.44 -2.06 1.32
N VAL A 146 -0.22 -2.95 2.05
CA VAL A 146 0.40 -3.93 2.93
C VAL A 146 -0.07 -5.35 2.60
N ARG A 147 0.77 -6.35 2.84
CA ARG A 147 0.43 -7.76 2.69
C ARG A 147 0.72 -8.54 3.98
N PRO A 148 -0.05 -9.58 4.31
CA PRO A 148 0.23 -10.38 5.49
C PRO A 148 1.58 -11.10 5.38
N SER A 149 2.25 -11.31 6.51
CA SER A 149 3.49 -12.08 6.61
C SER A 149 3.29 -13.54 6.18
N ASN A 150 2.16 -14.14 6.59
CA ASN A 150 1.66 -15.38 6.01
C ASN A 150 0.75 -15.05 4.82
N GLY A 151 1.31 -15.06 3.61
CA GLY A 151 0.63 -14.64 2.40
C GLY A 151 -0.70 -15.38 2.15
N ASN A 152 -1.77 -14.61 1.97
CA ASN A 152 -3.10 -15.09 1.55
C ASN A 152 -3.44 -14.69 0.11
N GLY A 153 -2.42 -14.27 -0.66
CA GLY A 153 -2.57 -13.83 -2.05
C GLY A 153 -3.33 -12.51 -2.22
N LEU A 154 -3.54 -11.75 -1.13
CA LEU A 154 -4.17 -10.44 -1.15
C LEU A 154 -3.20 -9.38 -0.64
N ALA A 155 -3.32 -8.19 -1.23
CA ALA A 155 -2.78 -6.96 -0.69
C ALA A 155 -3.94 -6.10 -0.15
N TYR A 156 -3.68 -5.41 0.94
CA TYR A 156 -4.63 -4.57 1.66
C TYR A 156 -4.16 -3.13 1.54
N ARG A 157 -5.06 -2.22 1.19
CA ARG A 157 -4.77 -0.79 1.26
C ARG A 157 -5.19 -0.29 2.64
N VAL A 158 -4.27 0.32 3.36
CA VAL A 158 -4.53 0.88 4.68
C VAL A 158 -5.56 1.99 4.52
N GLU A 159 -6.72 1.79 5.15
CA GLU A 159 -7.68 2.85 5.34
C GLU A 159 -7.32 3.63 6.60
N SER A 160 -7.72 4.89 6.63
CA SER A 160 -7.58 5.73 7.81
C SER A 160 -8.53 5.29 8.92
N ASP A 161 -8.10 5.36 10.18
CA ASP A 161 -8.98 5.16 11.34
C ASP A 161 -9.91 6.36 11.60
N ARG A 162 -9.96 7.32 10.67
CA ARG A 162 -10.81 8.52 10.70
C ARG A 162 -12.29 8.24 10.92
N ALA A 163 -12.77 7.03 10.64
CA ALA A 163 -14.16 6.66 10.79
C ALA A 163 -14.68 6.95 12.21
N GLY A 164 -15.55 7.95 12.33
CA GLY A 164 -16.15 8.39 13.59
C GLY A 164 -15.51 9.62 14.24
N TYR A 165 -14.40 10.15 13.69
CA TYR A 165 -13.79 11.39 14.17
C TYR A 165 -14.22 12.60 13.33
N VAL A 166 -14.39 13.74 14.00
CA VAL A 166 -14.80 14.99 13.36
C VAL A 166 -13.56 15.69 12.79
N PRO A 167 -13.54 16.03 11.49
CA PRO A 167 -12.50 16.86 10.89
C PRO A 167 -12.27 18.17 11.67
N TRP A 168 -11.03 18.67 11.67
CA TRP A 168 -10.74 19.99 12.17
C TRP A 168 -11.61 21.03 11.45
N ALA A 169 -12.12 21.99 12.21
CA ALA A 169 -12.91 23.09 11.72
C ALA A 169 -12.57 24.35 12.52
N PRO A 170 -12.66 25.55 11.92
CA PRO A 170 -12.25 26.79 12.56
C PRO A 170 -13.24 27.25 13.64
N ASN A 171 -12.73 27.92 14.67
CA ASN A 171 -13.52 28.53 15.75
C ASN A 171 -14.49 27.58 16.48
N VAL A 172 -14.17 26.29 16.52
CA VAL A 172 -14.97 25.27 17.21
C VAL A 172 -14.50 25.19 18.65
N ALA A 173 -15.42 25.22 19.61
CA ALA A 173 -15.10 25.05 21.03
C ALA A 173 -14.36 23.72 21.26
N ARG A 174 -13.31 23.74 22.08
CA ARG A 174 -12.48 22.57 22.41
C ARG A 174 -12.48 22.31 23.90
N ALA A 175 -12.66 21.06 24.28
CA ALA A 175 -12.51 20.58 25.65
C ALA A 175 -11.29 19.66 25.77
N LEU A 176 -10.77 19.52 26.99
CA LEU A 176 -9.74 18.52 27.31
C LEU A 176 -10.24 17.13 26.92
N GLY A 177 -9.46 16.41 26.12
CA GLY A 177 -9.79 15.07 25.63
C GLY A 177 -10.53 15.04 24.28
N ASP A 178 -10.91 16.20 23.71
CA ASP A 178 -11.49 16.24 22.36
C ASP A 178 -10.52 15.65 21.35
N VAL A 179 -11.04 14.78 20.49
CA VAL A 179 -10.28 14.16 19.40
C VAL A 179 -10.62 14.86 18.08
N VAL A 180 -9.59 15.27 17.37
CA VAL A 180 -9.70 15.93 16.07
C VAL A 180 -8.75 15.28 15.06
N VAL A 181 -9.14 15.30 13.80
CA VAL A 181 -8.35 14.80 12.67
C VAL A 181 -8.16 15.91 11.64
N PRO A 182 -7.02 15.96 10.94
CA PRO A 182 -6.79 16.98 9.93
C PRO A 182 -7.83 16.98 8.80
N ILE A 183 -8.05 18.12 8.14
CA ILE A 183 -8.90 18.20 6.94
C ILE A 183 -8.31 17.27 5.87
N VAL A 184 -7.02 17.46 5.55
CA VAL A 184 -6.24 16.57 4.69
C VAL A 184 -5.59 15.50 5.56
N ASP A 185 -6.05 14.27 5.42
CA ASP A 185 -5.60 13.15 6.24
C ASP A 185 -4.09 12.91 6.14
N ASN A 186 -3.44 12.91 7.30
CA ASN A 186 -2.00 12.63 7.43
C ASN A 186 -1.73 11.32 8.20
N GLY A 187 -2.77 10.54 8.51
CA GLY A 187 -2.67 9.28 9.25
C GLY A 187 -2.65 9.41 10.78
N TYR A 188 -2.84 10.61 11.32
CA TYR A 188 -2.85 10.87 12.76
C TYR A 188 -4.17 11.45 13.23
N ARG A 189 -4.51 11.15 14.49
CA ARG A 189 -5.52 11.86 15.27
C ARG A 189 -4.85 12.60 16.41
N TYR A 190 -5.41 13.74 16.76
CA TYR A 190 -4.87 14.63 17.77
C TYR A 190 -5.88 14.73 18.90
N VAL A 191 -5.38 14.73 20.13
CA VAL A 191 -6.19 14.85 21.34
C VAL A 191 -5.83 16.16 21.99
N ALA A 192 -6.82 16.98 22.34
CA ALA A 192 -6.60 18.17 23.14
C ALA A 192 -6.10 17.76 24.54
N THR A 193 -4.81 17.94 24.80
CA THR A 193 -4.17 17.60 26.10
C THR A 193 -4.12 18.77 27.07
N GLU A 194 -4.32 19.99 26.58
CA GLU A 194 -4.36 21.21 27.37
C GLU A 194 -5.30 22.22 26.70
N VAL A 195 -6.04 22.99 27.51
CA VAL A 195 -6.90 24.09 27.06
C VAL A 195 -6.73 25.27 28.02
N ILE A 196 -6.63 26.49 27.47
CA ILE A 196 -6.40 27.72 28.24
C ILE A 196 -7.53 28.73 27.93
N GLY A 197 -8.01 29.43 28.95
CA GLY A 197 -9.03 30.48 28.86
C GLY A 197 -10.46 30.04 29.17
N ASP A 198 -11.39 30.99 29.24
CA ASP A 198 -12.79 30.75 29.63
C ASP A 198 -13.65 30.13 28.52
N SER A 199 -13.16 30.15 27.27
CA SER A 199 -13.88 29.61 26.09
C SER A 199 -12.90 29.09 25.03
N PRO A 200 -12.11 28.06 25.36
CA PRO A 200 -11.12 27.47 24.47
C PRO A 200 -11.75 26.99 23.16
N ARG A 201 -11.08 27.25 22.04
CA ARG A 201 -11.55 26.95 20.69
C ARG A 201 -10.38 26.77 19.72
N SER A 202 -10.64 26.10 18.61
CA SER A 202 -9.67 26.02 17.50
C SER A 202 -9.44 27.38 16.83
N GLY A 203 -8.30 27.47 16.14
CA GLY A 203 -7.90 28.65 15.36
C GLY A 203 -8.86 29.03 14.23
N THR A 204 -8.57 30.17 13.59
CA THR A 204 -9.26 30.58 12.35
C THR A 204 -8.76 29.84 11.12
N SER A 205 -7.55 29.28 11.18
CA SER A 205 -6.91 28.45 10.16
C SER A 205 -6.39 27.15 10.76
N GLU A 206 -6.44 26.07 9.97
CA GLU A 206 -5.95 24.77 10.41
C GLU A 206 -4.44 24.84 10.68
N PRO A 207 -3.95 24.32 11.83
CA PRO A 207 -2.53 24.30 12.10
C PRO A 207 -1.79 23.30 11.19
N VAL A 208 -0.47 23.46 11.09
CA VAL A 208 0.38 22.42 10.50
C VAL A 208 0.50 21.28 11.50
N TRP A 209 -0.11 20.15 11.17
CA TRP A 209 -0.17 18.99 12.05
C TRP A 209 1.17 18.24 12.12
N PRO A 210 1.71 17.99 13.32
CA PRO A 210 2.93 17.21 13.50
C PRO A 210 2.74 15.76 13.03
N THR A 211 3.70 15.19 12.30
CA THR A 211 3.59 13.83 11.75
C THR A 211 4.48 12.81 12.47
N ASN A 212 5.03 13.15 13.64
CA ASN A 212 5.71 12.17 14.49
C ASN A 212 4.87 11.87 15.76
N PRO A 213 4.83 10.60 16.22
CA PRO A 213 4.14 10.25 17.45
C PRO A 213 4.64 11.04 18.67
N GLY A 214 3.71 11.62 19.43
CA GLY A 214 3.99 12.34 20.68
C GLY A 214 4.37 13.81 20.53
N GLU A 215 4.47 14.32 19.29
CA GLU A 215 4.60 15.75 19.06
C GLU A 215 3.31 16.49 19.39
N VAL A 216 3.46 17.74 19.82
CA VAL A 216 2.36 18.62 20.23
C VAL A 216 2.32 19.84 19.32
N VAL A 217 1.12 20.27 18.97
CA VAL A 217 0.89 21.55 18.29
C VAL A 217 0.02 22.43 19.19
N ILE A 218 0.35 23.72 19.24
CA ILE A 218 -0.40 24.71 20.00
C ILE A 218 -1.18 25.56 19.00
N GLU A 219 -2.49 25.64 19.20
CA GLU A 219 -3.35 26.59 18.50
C GLU A 219 -3.56 27.81 19.41
N GLU A 220 -3.19 29.00 18.93
CA GLU A 220 -3.45 30.25 19.63
C GLU A 220 -4.60 31.01 18.96
N VAL A 221 -5.53 31.48 19.78
CA VAL A 221 -6.57 32.42 19.36
C VAL A 221 -6.44 33.65 20.22
N ASP A 222 -6.05 34.78 19.61
CA ASP A 222 -6.09 36.07 20.27
C ASP A 222 -7.55 36.47 20.50
N ALA A 223 -8.09 36.03 21.63
CA ALA A 223 -9.33 36.49 22.20
C ALA A 223 -9.06 37.43 23.38
N GLN A 224 -8.02 38.26 23.31
CA GLN A 224 -7.96 39.40 24.22
C GLN A 224 -9.03 40.39 23.78
N ALA A 225 -10.12 40.46 24.56
CA ALA A 225 -10.77 41.73 24.74
C ALA A 225 -9.66 42.74 25.06
N GLN A 226 -9.54 43.80 24.27
CA GLN A 226 -8.56 44.84 24.56
C GLN A 226 -8.69 45.17 26.05
N TYR A 227 -7.57 45.17 26.78
CA TYR A 227 -7.55 45.78 28.09
C TYR A 227 -8.03 47.22 27.91
N THR A 228 -9.29 47.48 28.20
CA THR A 228 -9.73 48.85 28.45
C THR A 228 -9.04 49.21 29.74
N VAL A 229 -7.93 49.95 29.63
CA VAL A 229 -7.44 50.73 30.76
C VAL A 229 -8.66 51.50 31.25
N PRO A 230 -9.10 51.33 32.51
CA PRO A 230 -10.19 52.14 33.01
C PRO A 230 -9.78 53.59 32.76
N GLU A 231 -10.58 54.31 31.98
CA GLU A 231 -10.40 55.74 31.80
C GLU A 231 -10.30 56.31 33.21
N ALA A 232 -9.10 56.73 33.59
CA ALA A 232 -8.88 57.41 34.85
C ALA A 232 -9.78 58.63 34.74
N GLY A 233 -10.93 58.57 35.41
CA GLY A 233 -11.86 59.69 35.45
C GLY A 233 -11.04 60.93 35.73
N ALA A 234 -11.21 61.95 34.90
CA ALA A 234 -10.51 63.21 35.02
C ALA A 234 -10.87 63.84 36.38
N GLY A 235 -10.22 63.36 37.44
CA GLY A 235 -10.18 63.99 38.73
C GLY A 235 -9.43 65.28 38.48
N SER A 236 -10.14 66.40 38.59
CA SER A 236 -9.54 67.72 38.72
C SER A 236 -8.70 67.73 40.01
N ALA A 237 -7.51 67.16 39.95
CA ALA A 237 -6.49 67.31 40.97
C ALA A 237 -5.96 68.74 40.84
N THR A 238 -6.63 69.68 41.50
CA THR A 238 -6.04 70.99 41.78
C THR A 238 -4.77 70.76 42.58
N VAL A 239 -3.63 71.02 41.95
CA VAL A 239 -2.31 70.98 42.60
C VAL A 239 -2.33 71.99 43.75
N PRO A 240 -1.97 71.59 44.99
CA PRO A 240 -1.90 72.52 46.11
C PRO A 240 -0.98 73.70 45.78
N PRO A 241 -1.34 74.94 46.15
CA PRO A 241 -0.58 76.14 45.78
C PRO A 241 0.86 76.19 46.34
N SER A 242 1.21 75.27 47.24
CA SER A 242 2.56 75.08 47.77
C SER A 242 3.48 74.27 46.85
N VAL A 243 2.97 73.70 45.76
CA VAL A 243 3.75 72.90 44.81
C VAL A 243 4.01 73.74 43.57
N THR A 244 5.27 74.16 43.41
CA THR A 244 5.76 74.87 42.23
C THR A 244 6.55 73.91 41.34
N ASP A 245 6.50 74.12 40.02
CA ASP A 245 7.38 73.39 39.11
C ASP A 245 8.87 73.77 39.29
N ARG A 246 9.75 73.10 38.55
CA ARG A 246 11.20 73.36 38.54
C ARG A 246 11.55 74.81 38.13
N TYR A 247 10.62 75.53 37.52
CA TYR A 247 10.79 76.92 37.08
C TYR A 247 10.06 77.92 37.99
N GLY A 248 9.53 77.48 39.14
CA GLY A 248 8.91 78.32 40.15
C GLY A 248 7.47 78.73 39.85
N HIS A 249 6.82 78.13 38.85
CA HIS A 249 5.44 78.45 38.50
C HIS A 249 4.49 77.44 39.15
N GLY A 250 3.54 77.94 39.94
CA GLY A 250 2.45 77.18 40.55
C GLY A 250 1.11 77.59 39.94
N ASN A 251 0.30 76.59 39.58
CA ASN A 251 -1.12 76.66 39.19
C ASN A 251 -1.54 77.85 38.29
N ALA A 252 -1.00 77.93 37.06
CA ALA A 252 -1.55 78.77 36.00
C ALA A 252 -2.44 77.92 35.08
N ALA A 253 -3.75 77.99 35.28
CA ALA A 253 -4.72 77.46 34.34
C ALA A 253 -4.62 78.24 33.00
N ASN A 254 -4.39 77.49 31.91
CA ASN A 254 -4.55 77.80 30.49
C ASN A 254 -4.52 79.28 30.04
N SER A 255 -3.51 79.64 29.24
CA SER A 255 -3.65 80.67 28.21
C SER A 255 -3.42 80.07 26.81
N THR A 256 -4.54 79.94 26.10
CA THR A 256 -4.66 79.75 24.67
C THR A 256 -4.03 80.92 23.92
N ALA A 257 -3.10 80.69 22.98
CA ALA A 257 -2.85 81.61 21.85
C ALA A 257 -1.97 80.96 20.75
N SER A 258 -2.63 80.57 19.65
CA SER A 258 -2.31 80.81 18.24
C SER A 258 -0.91 81.30 17.81
N ASN A 259 -0.33 80.63 16.81
CA ASN A 259 0.54 81.14 15.73
C ASN A 259 0.57 80.03 14.65
N THR A 260 0.09 80.10 13.39
CA THR A 260 0.03 81.12 12.32
C THR A 260 1.39 81.62 11.81
N GLU A 261 1.83 80.97 10.71
CA GLU A 261 2.82 81.34 9.66
C GLU A 261 4.31 81.58 10.09
N ILE A 262 5.36 81.39 9.28
CA ILE A 262 5.65 81.81 7.90
C ILE A 262 6.85 81.01 7.31
N ARG A 263 6.76 80.68 6.01
CA ARG A 263 7.77 80.30 4.97
C ARG A 263 8.77 79.16 5.21
#